data_AF-A0A3D1IVK7-F1
#
_entry.id   AF-A0A3D1IVK7-F1
#
_cell.length_a   1.000
_cell.length_b   1.000
_cell.length_c   1.000
_cell.angle_alpha   90.00
_cell.angle_beta   90.00
_cell.angle_gamma   90.00
#
_symmetry.space_group_name_H-M   'P 1'
#
loop_
_entity.id
_entity.type
_entity.pdbx_description
1 polymer ?
#
loop_
_entity_poly.entity_id
_entity_poly.type
_entity_poly.pdbx_seq_one_letter_code
_entity_poly.pdbx_strand_id
1 'polypeptide(L)'
;MSSEAIDIKLSDMVLCFSRAIDFLHPRIFEHHLRVAYIASCLAEKLGLGPEQTQDVLIAGALHDIAVVSSATRHDLFDDALTHYHSGSIHIPDNLHRHGFEGYLLLRDLPPFAKAASAIRFHHVDWDPSCQFSVTRYRHG
;
A
#
# COMPACT_ATOMS: atom_id res chain seq x y z
N MET A 1 -19.62 -14.08 -29.98
CA MET A 1 -18.38 -13.32 -30.24
C MET A 1 -17.33 -13.89 -29.31
N SER A 2 -16.25 -14.46 -29.86
CA SER A 2 -15.10 -14.91 -29.06
C SER A 2 -14.50 -13.67 -28.42
N SER A 3 -14.49 -13.57 -27.08
CA SER A 3 -13.71 -12.52 -26.41
C SER A 3 -12.24 -12.80 -26.68
N GLU A 4 -11.56 -11.91 -27.40
CA GLU A 4 -10.10 -11.95 -27.46
C GLU A 4 -9.56 -11.80 -26.04
N ALA A 5 -8.69 -12.72 -25.63
CA ALA A 5 -8.05 -12.65 -24.33
C ALA A 5 -7.05 -11.48 -24.34
N ILE A 6 -7.26 -10.53 -23.44
CA ILE A 6 -6.33 -9.41 -23.24
C ILE A 6 -5.20 -9.90 -22.32
N ASP A 7 -3.97 -9.90 -22.83
CA ASP A 7 -2.76 -10.22 -22.06
C ASP A 7 -2.10 -8.91 -21.57
N ILE A 8 -2.05 -8.72 -20.25
CA ILE A 8 -1.47 -7.52 -19.61
C ILE A 8 -0.41 -7.97 -18.62
N LYS A 9 0.77 -7.35 -18.69
CA LYS A 9 1.81 -7.59 -17.69
C LYS A 9 1.36 -7.02 -16.34
N LEU A 10 1.57 -7.81 -15.28
CA LEU A 10 1.28 -7.38 -13.91
C LEU A 10 1.95 -6.04 -13.57
N SER A 11 3.19 -5.83 -14.03
CA SER A 11 3.92 -4.57 -13.86
C SER A 11 3.15 -3.37 -14.42
N ASP A 12 2.52 -3.53 -15.57
CA ASP A 12 1.80 -2.45 -16.24
C ASP A 12 0.52 -2.11 -15.46
N MET A 13 -0.17 -3.12 -14.90
CA MET A 13 -1.31 -2.88 -14.00
C MET A 13 -0.90 -2.13 -12.74
N VAL A 14 0.19 -2.57 -12.08
CA VAL A 14 0.71 -1.93 -10.86
C VAL A 14 1.11 -0.49 -11.13
N LEU A 15 1.83 -0.22 -12.23
CA LEU A 15 2.21 1.13 -12.64
C LEU A 15 0.99 2.00 -12.93
N CYS A 16 -0.02 1.47 -13.62
CA CYS A 16 -1.26 2.18 -13.91
C CYS A 16 -2.00 2.57 -12.62
N PHE A 17 -2.17 1.65 -11.67
CA PHE A 17 -2.83 1.95 -10.40
C PHE A 17 -2.02 2.94 -9.56
N SER A 18 -0.71 2.74 -9.44
CA SER A 18 0.17 3.64 -8.70
C SER A 18 0.09 5.08 -9.21
N ARG A 19 0.15 5.27 -10.53
CA ARG A 19 -0.02 6.59 -11.16
C ARG A 19 -1.42 7.16 -10.97
N ALA A 20 -2.46 6.33 -11.09
CA ALA A 20 -3.84 6.77 -10.86
C ALA A 20 -4.03 7.31 -9.45
N ILE A 21 -3.39 6.70 -8.44
CA ILE A 21 -3.41 7.18 -7.06
C ILE A 21 -2.64 8.51 -6.95
N ASP A 22 -1.42 8.58 -7.52
CA ASP A 22 -0.60 9.81 -7.52
C ASP A 22 -1.33 11.01 -8.16
N PHE A 23 -2.17 10.78 -9.18
CA PHE A 23 -2.91 11.84 -9.86
C PHE A 23 -3.99 12.51 -9.02
N LEU A 24 -4.35 11.93 -7.88
CA LEU A 24 -5.40 12.49 -7.03
C LEU A 24 -4.96 13.77 -6.33
N HIS A 25 -3.66 13.99 -6.15
CA HIS A 25 -3.17 15.21 -5.53
C HIS A 25 -1.77 15.62 -6.00
N PRO A 26 -1.54 16.89 -6.42
CA PRO A 26 -0.24 17.34 -6.97
C PRO A 26 0.98 17.10 -6.07
N ARG A 27 0.79 17.09 -4.75
CA ARG A 27 1.86 16.89 -3.75
C ARG A 27 2.31 15.44 -3.55
N ILE A 28 1.54 14.45 -4.03
CA ILE A 28 1.93 13.03 -4.01
C ILE A 28 2.42 12.55 -5.38
N PHE A 29 2.68 13.45 -6.32
CA PHE A 29 3.18 13.08 -7.64
C PHE A 29 4.45 12.20 -7.53
N GLU A 30 4.37 11.00 -8.12
CA GLU A 30 5.39 9.94 -8.08
C GLU A 30 5.73 9.40 -6.68
N HIS A 31 4.93 9.68 -5.65
CA HIS A 31 5.21 9.23 -4.28
C HIS A 31 5.26 7.71 -4.20
N HIS A 32 4.22 7.04 -4.69
CA HIS A 32 4.10 5.59 -4.59
C HIS A 32 5.21 4.87 -5.35
N LEU A 33 5.58 5.38 -6.54
CA LEU A 33 6.68 4.82 -7.32
C LEU A 33 8.04 4.99 -6.64
N ARG A 34 8.31 6.16 -6.01
CA ARG A 34 9.54 6.38 -5.24
C ARG A 34 9.63 5.46 -4.03
N VAL A 35 8.53 5.32 -3.28
CA VAL A 35 8.47 4.40 -2.11
C VAL A 35 8.70 2.96 -2.56
N ALA A 36 8.03 2.51 -3.61
CA ALA A 36 8.20 1.18 -4.18
C ALA A 36 9.67 0.90 -4.56
N TYR A 37 10.31 1.84 -5.25
CA TYR A 37 11.71 1.72 -5.67
C TYR A 37 12.67 1.65 -4.47
N ILE A 38 12.52 2.54 -3.50
CA ILE A 38 13.37 2.56 -2.30
C ILE A 38 13.18 1.26 -1.51
N ALA A 39 11.93 0.82 -1.32
CA ALA A 39 11.63 -0.42 -0.60
C ALA A 39 12.21 -1.65 -1.31
N SER A 40 12.13 -1.73 -2.64
CA SER A 40 12.74 -2.83 -3.39
C SER A 40 14.27 -2.83 -3.28
N CYS A 41 14.91 -1.67 -3.33
CA CYS A 41 16.36 -1.56 -3.12
C CYS A 41 16.77 -2.02 -1.71
N LEU A 42 15.97 -1.70 -0.69
CA LEU A 42 16.21 -2.17 0.68
C LEU A 42 16.03 -3.69 0.78
N ALA A 43 15.00 -4.25 0.16
CA ALA A 43 14.77 -5.69 0.10
C ALA A 43 15.98 -6.43 -0.52
N GLU A 44 16.50 -5.94 -1.63
CA GLU A 44 17.71 -6.48 -2.27
C GLU A 44 18.93 -6.39 -1.35
N LYS A 45 19.13 -5.27 -0.67
CA LYS A 45 20.24 -5.09 0.28
C LYS A 45 20.15 -6.00 1.52
N LEU A 46 18.93 -6.38 1.90
CA LEU A 46 18.66 -7.34 2.96
C LEU A 46 18.77 -8.80 2.48
N GLY A 47 19.05 -9.05 1.19
CA GLY A 47 19.21 -10.38 0.63
C GLY A 47 17.91 -11.12 0.35
N LEU A 48 16.78 -10.41 0.22
CA LEU A 48 15.51 -11.02 -0.19
C LEU A 48 15.60 -11.54 -1.63
N GLY A 49 14.92 -12.65 -1.90
CA GLY A 49 14.85 -13.25 -3.22
C GLY A 49 13.99 -12.44 -4.21
N PRO A 50 14.09 -12.70 -5.53
CA PRO A 50 13.38 -11.93 -6.55
C PRO A 50 11.86 -11.83 -6.34
N GLU A 51 11.20 -12.93 -5.94
CA GLU A 51 9.76 -12.93 -5.67
C GLU A 51 9.39 -12.05 -4.47
N GLN A 52 10.17 -12.10 -3.39
CA GLN A 52 9.94 -11.27 -2.20
C GLN A 52 10.20 -9.79 -2.49
N THR A 53 11.22 -9.48 -3.29
CA THR A 53 11.50 -8.11 -3.74
C THR A 53 10.36 -7.59 -4.63
N GLN A 54 9.79 -8.44 -5.49
CA GLN A 54 8.60 -8.10 -6.28
C GLN A 54 7.38 -7.82 -5.38
N ASP A 55 7.14 -8.64 -4.36
CA ASP A 55 6.06 -8.42 -3.39
C ASP A 55 6.22 -7.08 -2.64
N VAL A 56 7.46 -6.74 -2.24
CA VAL A 56 7.78 -5.46 -1.59
C VAL A 56 7.54 -4.28 -2.53
N LEU A 57 7.94 -4.41 -3.80
CA LEU A 57 7.71 -3.39 -4.82
C LEU A 57 6.21 -3.15 -5.02
N ILE A 58 5.42 -4.21 -5.16
CA ILE A 58 3.96 -4.13 -5.30
C ILE A 58 3.34 -3.49 -4.05
N ALA A 59 3.77 -3.91 -2.85
CA ALA A 59 3.27 -3.36 -1.60
C ALA A 59 3.55 -1.85 -1.50
N GLY A 60 4.77 -1.41 -1.83
CA GLY A 60 5.11 0.01 -1.84
C GLY A 60 4.30 0.82 -2.86
N ALA A 61 4.07 0.26 -4.05
CA ALA A 61 3.35 0.94 -5.12
C ALA A 61 1.84 1.08 -4.86
N LEU A 62 1.26 0.21 -4.03
CA LEU A 62 -0.19 0.10 -3.81
C LEU A 62 -0.61 0.27 -2.34
N HIS A 63 0.27 0.72 -1.44
CA HIS A 63 -0.04 0.78 0.00
C HIS A 63 -1.27 1.66 0.33
N ASP A 64 -1.48 2.74 -0.43
CA ASP A 64 -2.63 3.64 -0.28
C ASP A 64 -3.75 3.38 -1.30
N ILE A 65 -3.82 2.19 -1.91
CA ILE A 65 -4.87 1.84 -2.90
C ILE A 65 -6.30 2.01 -2.37
N ALA A 66 -6.53 1.96 -1.06
CA ALA A 66 -7.86 2.19 -0.49
C ALA A 66 -8.25 3.66 -0.38
N VAL A 67 -7.30 4.60 -0.50
CA VAL A 67 -7.57 6.04 -0.47
C VAL A 67 -8.53 6.43 -1.62
N VAL A 68 -8.44 5.76 -2.78
CA VAL A 68 -9.40 5.93 -3.90
C VAL A 68 -10.77 5.28 -3.67
N SER A 69 -10.83 4.21 -2.87
CA SER A 69 -12.01 3.34 -2.73
C SER A 69 -12.95 3.80 -1.62
N SER A 70 -12.49 4.67 -0.72
CA SER A 70 -13.30 5.11 0.40
C SER A 70 -14.47 6.00 -0.08
N ALA A 71 -15.68 5.66 0.33
CA ALA A 71 -16.92 6.39 0.02
C ALA A 71 -17.00 7.78 0.69
N THR A 72 -15.92 8.24 1.32
CA THR A 72 -15.77 9.56 1.92
C THR A 72 -14.57 10.26 1.30
N ARG A 73 -14.68 10.58 0.01
CA ARG A 73 -13.63 11.19 -0.82
C ARG A 73 -13.11 12.54 -0.29
N HIS A 74 -13.78 13.19 0.68
CA HIS A 74 -13.30 14.46 1.24
C HIS A 74 -12.50 14.27 2.54
N ASP A 75 -13.06 13.62 3.55
CA ASP A 75 -12.41 13.56 4.87
C ASP A 75 -11.09 12.76 4.87
N LEU A 76 -11.00 11.64 4.14
CA LEU A 76 -9.79 10.82 4.10
C LEU A 76 -8.68 11.41 3.23
N PHE A 77 -9.03 12.16 2.19
CA PHE A 77 -8.06 12.90 1.39
C PHE A 77 -7.47 14.05 2.18
N ASP A 78 -8.33 14.85 2.80
CA ASP A 78 -7.89 15.99 3.60
C ASP A 78 -7.11 15.53 4.83
N ASP A 79 -7.51 14.45 5.51
CA ASP A 79 -6.74 13.87 6.62
C ASP A 79 -5.40 13.30 6.15
N ALA A 80 -5.37 12.43 5.14
CA ALA A 80 -4.11 11.87 4.62
C ALA A 80 -3.13 12.97 4.16
N LEU A 81 -3.64 14.03 3.53
CA LEU A 81 -2.87 15.22 3.16
C LEU A 81 -2.47 16.06 4.37
N THR A 82 -3.35 16.24 5.36
CA THR A 82 -3.04 16.99 6.59
C THR A 82 -1.94 16.30 7.39
N HIS A 83 -1.94 14.97 7.45
CA HIS A 83 -0.91 14.18 8.12
C HIS A 83 0.40 14.11 7.32
N TYR A 84 0.33 14.05 5.98
CA TYR A 84 1.51 14.27 5.13
C TYR A 84 2.14 15.67 5.37
N HIS A 85 1.33 16.66 5.76
CA HIS A 85 1.73 18.05 5.93
C HIS A 85 2.24 18.42 7.33
N SER A 86 1.66 17.87 8.40
CA SER A 86 1.81 18.49 9.72
C SER A 86 2.96 17.93 10.57
N GLY A 87 3.51 16.75 10.25
CA GLY A 87 4.44 16.07 11.15
C GLY A 87 3.87 15.86 12.57
N SER A 88 2.54 15.92 12.73
CA SER A 88 1.88 15.86 14.03
C SER A 88 1.89 14.45 14.60
N ILE A 89 2.12 14.38 15.91
CA ILE A 89 1.94 13.21 16.80
C ILE A 89 0.43 12.99 17.09
N HIS A 90 -0.42 13.11 16.08
CA HIS A 90 -1.82 12.68 16.20
C HIS A 90 -2.05 11.69 15.08
N ILE A 91 -2.10 10.40 15.44
CA ILE A 91 -2.45 9.32 14.53
C ILE A 91 -3.98 9.35 14.43
N PRO A 92 -4.56 9.74 13.28
CA PRO A 92 -6.00 9.74 13.14
C PRO A 92 -6.51 8.29 13.18
N ASP A 93 -7.72 8.08 13.69
CA ASP A 93 -8.34 6.75 13.82
C ASP A 93 -8.44 6.00 12.47
N ASN A 94 -8.35 6.74 11.36
CA ASN A 94 -8.43 6.22 10.00
C ASN A 94 -7.09 5.74 9.40
N LEU A 95 -5.93 6.00 10.03
CA LEU A 95 -4.62 5.67 9.45
C LEU A 95 -4.42 4.16 9.26
N HIS A 96 -4.90 3.34 10.20
CA HIS A 96 -4.87 1.88 10.05
C HIS A 96 -6.02 1.35 9.18
N ARG A 97 -7.08 2.14 9.00
CA ARG A 97 -8.28 1.73 8.29
C ARG A 97 -8.01 1.54 6.80
N HIS A 98 -7.32 2.46 6.13
CA HIS A 98 -7.06 2.31 4.69
C HIS A 98 -6.07 1.18 4.40
N GLY A 99 -5.11 0.92 5.30
CA GLY A 99 -4.28 -0.29 5.21
C GLY A 99 -5.11 -1.56 5.24
N PHE A 100 -6.10 -1.64 6.14
CA PHE A 100 -7.02 -2.78 6.22
C PHE A 100 -7.95 -2.88 5.00
N GLU A 101 -8.51 -1.77 4.54
CA GLU A 101 -9.34 -1.73 3.32
C GLU A 101 -8.53 -2.13 2.09
N GLY A 102 -7.28 -1.69 1.97
CA GLY A 102 -6.36 -2.06 0.89
C GLY A 102 -6.04 -3.55 0.90
N TYR A 103 -5.86 -4.13 2.09
CA TYR A 103 -5.76 -5.58 2.25
C TYR A 103 -7.01 -6.31 1.76
N LEU A 104 -8.21 -5.83 2.11
CA LEU A 104 -9.46 -6.45 1.64
C LEU A 104 -9.62 -6.38 0.12
N LEU A 105 -9.19 -5.28 -0.52
CA LEU A 105 -9.23 -5.13 -1.97
C LEU A 105 -8.32 -6.11 -2.73
N LEU A 106 -7.19 -6.50 -2.13
CA LEU A 106 -6.11 -7.20 -2.82
C LEU A 106 -5.91 -8.66 -2.41
N ARG A 107 -6.32 -9.05 -1.19
CA ARG A 107 -5.96 -10.37 -0.62
C ARG A 107 -6.42 -11.59 -1.42
N ASP A 108 -7.53 -11.45 -2.13
CA ASP A 108 -8.16 -12.55 -2.88
C ASP A 108 -7.67 -12.62 -4.33
N LEU A 109 -6.75 -11.72 -4.73
CA LEU A 109 -6.09 -11.71 -6.03
C LEU A 109 -4.69 -12.33 -5.87
N PRO A 110 -4.41 -13.53 -6.45
CA PRO A 110 -3.16 -14.24 -6.21
C PRO A 110 -1.87 -13.43 -6.48
N PRO A 111 -1.78 -12.58 -7.52
CA PRO A 111 -0.60 -11.75 -7.75
C PRO A 111 -0.34 -10.68 -6.68
N PHE A 112 -1.34 -10.37 -5.85
CA PHE A 112 -1.26 -9.30 -4.85
C PHE A 112 -1.38 -9.80 -3.40
N ALA A 113 -1.72 -11.07 -3.18
CA ALA A 113 -2.05 -11.59 -1.85
C ALA A 113 -0.92 -11.42 -0.80
N LYS A 114 0.34 -11.57 -1.21
CA LYS A 114 1.50 -11.36 -0.35
C LYS A 114 1.71 -9.88 -0.03
N ALA A 115 1.70 -9.03 -1.06
CA ALA A 115 1.76 -7.59 -0.90
C ALA A 115 0.61 -7.05 -0.02
N ALA A 116 -0.61 -7.56 -0.18
CA ALA A 116 -1.78 -7.18 0.61
C ALA A 116 -1.54 -7.34 2.12
N SER A 117 -0.82 -8.40 2.52
CA SER A 117 -0.49 -8.65 3.92
C SER A 117 0.44 -7.57 4.48
N ALA A 118 1.41 -7.09 3.71
CA ALA A 118 2.27 -5.97 4.08
C ALA A 118 1.51 -4.65 4.10
N ILE A 119 0.65 -4.41 3.09
CA ILE A 119 -0.21 -3.21 3.00
C ILE A 119 -1.10 -3.08 4.22
N ARG A 120 -1.62 -4.17 4.79
CA ARG A 120 -2.44 -4.12 6.01
C ARG A 120 -1.76 -3.37 7.17
N PHE A 121 -0.44 -3.47 7.26
CA PHE A 121 0.32 -3.07 8.44
C PHE A 121 1.34 -1.95 8.15
N HIS A 122 1.24 -1.22 7.04
CA HIS A 122 2.26 -0.25 6.65
C HIS A 122 2.36 1.00 7.55
N HIS A 123 1.37 1.25 8.40
CA HIS A 123 1.40 2.28 9.45
C HIS A 123 1.70 1.73 10.85
N VAL A 124 2.05 0.45 10.98
CA VAL A 124 2.37 -0.16 12.28
C VAL A 124 3.80 0.19 12.66
N ASP A 125 3.94 0.85 13.81
CA ASP A 125 5.25 1.15 14.37
C ASP A 125 6.03 -0.12 14.70
N TRP A 126 7.34 -0.04 14.56
CA TRP A 126 8.23 -1.08 15.02
C TRP A 126 8.25 -1.15 16.56
N ASP A 127 7.77 -2.26 17.12
CA ASP A 127 7.86 -2.55 18.55
C ASP A 127 8.93 -3.63 18.81
N PRO A 128 10.11 -3.28 19.34
CA PRO A 128 11.18 -4.24 19.63
C PRO A 128 10.84 -5.19 20.78
N SER A 129 9.79 -4.91 21.57
CA SER A 129 9.32 -5.78 22.65
C SER A 129 8.29 -6.82 22.17
N CYS A 130 7.74 -6.64 20.97
CA CYS A 130 6.81 -7.56 20.36
C CYS A 130 7.56 -8.77 19.79
N GLN A 131 7.60 -9.86 20.56
CA GLN A 131 7.96 -11.17 20.00
C GLN A 131 6.92 -11.52 18.94
N PHE A 132 7.32 -11.57 17.66
CA PHE A 132 6.44 -11.84 16.51
C PHE A 132 5.50 -13.03 16.76
N SER A 133 4.31 -12.72 17.24
CA SER A 133 3.14 -13.58 17.20
C SER A 133 2.07 -12.77 16.48
N VAL A 134 1.64 -13.26 15.33
CA VAL A 134 0.72 -12.59 14.37
C VAL A 134 -0.70 -12.43 14.96
N THR A 135 -0.86 -12.45 16.29
CA THR A 135 -2.15 -12.62 16.98
C THR A 135 -2.55 -11.42 17.84
N ARG A 136 -1.76 -10.34 17.89
CA ARG A 136 -2.12 -9.12 18.65
C ARG A 136 -2.35 -7.93 17.73
N TYR A 137 -3.41 -8.00 16.92
CA TYR A 137 -4.12 -6.81 16.45
C TYR A 137 -5.58 -6.97 16.90
N ARG A 138 -5.87 -6.50 18.12
CA ARG A 138 -7.26 -6.40 18.60
C ARG A 138 -7.89 -5.19 17.93
N HIS A 139 -9.03 -5.41 17.29
CA HIS A 139 -9.88 -4.37 16.72
C HIS A 139 -10.22 -3.33 17.80
N GLY A 140 -9.95 -2.07 17.49
CA GLY A 140 -10.64 -0.91 18.05
C GLY A 140 -11.84 -0.59 17.18
#